data_AF-A0A966PVY2-F1
#
_entry.id   AF-A0A966PVY2-F1
#
_cell.length_a   1.000
_cell.length_b   1.000
_cell.length_c   1.000
_cell.angle_alpha   90.00
_cell.angle_beta   90.00
_cell.angle_gamma   90.00
#
_symmetry.space_group_name_H-M   'P 1'
#
loop_
_entity.id
_entity.type
_entity.pdbx_description
1 polymer ?
#
loop_
_entity_poly.entity_id
_entity_poly.type
_entity_poly.pdbx_seq_one_letter_code
_entity_poly.pdbx_strand_id
1 'polypeptide(L)'
;MPRTFRRIISFEVEGEIYDHSTSAEEILLNYNWNFKGFHDNHEDKCFLESSHDDRRGRITKIVRRNKISKTDRADTETFTIKN
;
A
#
# COMPACT_ATOMS: atom_id res chain seq x y z
N MET A 1 1.82 -31.00 -0.48
CA MET A 1 1.63 -30.09 -1.64
C MET A 1 1.67 -28.65 -1.13
N PRO A 2 2.49 -27.75 -1.71
CA PRO A 2 2.44 -26.34 -1.38
C PRO A 2 1.11 -25.73 -1.83
N ARG A 3 0.53 -24.84 -1.02
CA ARG A 3 -0.69 -24.09 -1.35
C ARG A 3 -0.34 -22.63 -1.58
N THR A 4 -0.64 -22.13 -2.76
CA THR A 4 -0.54 -20.70 -3.07
C THR A 4 -1.73 -19.95 -2.47
N PHE A 5 -1.50 -18.75 -1.95
CA PHE A 5 -2.58 -17.87 -1.50
C PHE A 5 -2.38 -16.45 -2.06
N ARG A 6 -3.49 -15.73 -2.25
CA ARG A 6 -3.51 -14.31 -2.56
C ARG A 6 -4.32 -13.59 -1.48
N ARG A 7 -3.80 -12.49 -0.94
CA ARG A 7 -4.53 -11.61 -0.02
C ARG A 7 -4.28 -10.15 -0.36
N ILE A 8 -5.32 -9.33 -0.20
CA ILE A 8 -5.23 -7.88 -0.32
C ILE A 8 -4.97 -7.31 1.06
N ILE A 9 -3.94 -6.49 1.19
CA ILE A 9 -3.61 -5.75 2.42
C ILE A 9 -4.08 -4.32 2.23
N SER A 10 -4.95 -3.84 3.11
CA SER A 10 -5.42 -2.46 3.13
C SER A 10 -4.77 -1.69 4.27
N PHE A 11 -4.41 -0.44 4.00
CA PHE A 11 -3.83 0.47 4.98
C PHE A 11 -4.56 1.81 4.92
N GLU A 12 -4.53 2.51 6.04
CA GLU A 12 -4.98 3.89 6.18
C GLU A 12 -3.74 4.79 6.22
N VAL A 13 -3.83 5.93 5.55
CA VAL A 13 -2.75 6.90 5.46
C VAL A 13 -3.24 8.24 5.98
N GLU A 14 -2.41 8.88 6.79
CA GLU A 14 -2.57 10.29 7.16
C GLU A 14 -1.38 11.06 6.57
N GLY A 15 -1.64 12.27 6.10
CA GLY A 15 -0.64 13.07 5.42
C GLY A 15 -0.97 14.56 5.44
N GLU A 16 -0.02 15.34 4.95
CA GLU A 16 -0.07 16.79 4.85
C GLU A 16 0.00 17.18 3.36
N ILE A 17 -0.78 18.19 2.97
CA ILE A 17 -0.72 18.81 1.64
C ILE A 17 -0.39 20.28 1.87
N TYR A 18 0.58 20.80 1.12
CA TYR A 18 1.16 22.12 1.32
C TYR A 18 0.65 23.16 0.32
N ASP A 19 -0.15 22.74 -0.65
CA ASP A 19 -0.86 23.62 -1.57
C ASP A 19 -2.39 23.43 -1.45
N HIS A 20 -3.14 24.29 -2.13
CA HIS A 20 -4.61 24.31 -2.08
C HIS A 20 -5.29 23.63 -3.27
N SER A 21 -4.52 23.11 -4.23
CA SER A 21 -5.02 22.60 -5.51
C SER A 21 -4.89 21.09 -5.64
N THR A 22 -3.97 20.48 -4.90
CA THR A 22 -3.63 19.06 -4.98
C THR A 22 -4.55 18.25 -4.07
N SER A 23 -5.13 17.17 -4.59
CA SER A 23 -5.93 16.24 -3.79
C SER A 23 -5.06 15.19 -3.08
N ALA A 24 -5.61 14.55 -2.05
CA ALA A 24 -4.92 13.48 -1.36
C ALA A 24 -4.63 12.29 -2.30
N GLU A 25 -5.56 11.98 -3.21
CA GLU A 25 -5.42 10.92 -4.20
C GLU A 25 -4.22 11.18 -5.13
N GLU A 26 -4.02 12.42 -5.56
CA GLU A 26 -2.90 12.76 -6.44
C GLU A 26 -1.55 12.56 -5.73
N ILE A 27 -1.45 12.95 -4.46
CA ILE A 27 -0.26 12.67 -3.65
C ILE A 27 0.00 11.17 -3.57
N LEU A 28 -1.03 10.36 -3.28
CA LEU A 28 -0.89 8.91 -3.14
C LEU A 28 -0.48 8.20 -4.44
N LEU A 29 -0.92 8.71 -5.59
CA LEU A 29 -0.52 8.19 -6.90
C LEU A 29 0.95 8.47 -7.24
N ASN A 30 1.52 9.52 -6.66
CA ASN A 30 2.94 9.86 -6.83
C ASN A 30 3.88 9.10 -5.88
N TYR A 31 3.34 8.32 -4.94
CA TYR A 31 4.14 7.36 -4.18
C TYR A 31 4.43 6.11 -5.01
N ASN A 32 5.69 5.75 -5.07
CA ASN A 32 6.15 4.45 -5.54
C ASN A 32 6.08 3.44 -4.39
N TRP A 33 5.22 2.44 -4.54
CA TRP A 33 4.93 1.41 -3.53
C TRP A 33 5.60 0.09 -3.90
N ASN A 34 6.55 -0.38 -3.08
CA ASN A 34 7.28 -1.61 -3.32
C ASN A 34 7.20 -2.54 -2.10
N PHE A 35 6.87 -3.82 -2.32
CA PHE A 35 7.03 -4.84 -1.30
C PHE A 35 8.45 -5.37 -1.34
N LYS A 36 9.18 -5.22 -0.23
CA LYS A 36 10.52 -5.79 -0.08
C LYS A 36 10.48 -6.89 0.96
N GLY A 37 11.03 -8.04 0.57
CA GLY A 37 11.35 -9.14 1.49
C GLY A 37 12.77 -8.96 2.00
N PHE A 38 12.99 -9.32 3.25
CA PHE A 38 14.31 -9.39 3.86
C PHE A 38 14.37 -10.62 4.75
N HIS A 39 15.47 -11.36 4.61
CA HIS A 39 15.78 -12.51 5.43
C HIS A 39 16.66 -12.05 6.60
N ASP A 40 16.04 -11.90 7.77
CA ASP A 40 16.76 -11.72 9.02
C ASP A 40 16.97 -13.11 9.58
N ASN A 41 18.12 -13.77 9.37
CA ASN A 41 18.57 -15.16 9.72
C ASN A 41 17.68 -16.15 10.55
N HIS A 42 16.69 -15.67 11.30
CA HIS A 42 15.64 -16.37 12.02
C HIS A 42 14.21 -16.28 11.40
N GLU A 43 13.86 -15.25 10.61
CA GLU A 43 12.51 -15.06 10.04
C GLU A 43 12.52 -14.31 8.69
N ASP A 44 11.69 -14.77 7.74
CA ASP A 44 11.36 -14.02 6.54
C ASP A 44 10.39 -12.89 6.89
N LYS A 45 10.84 -11.65 6.71
CA LYS A 45 10.02 -10.45 6.93
C LYS A 45 9.74 -9.77 5.59
N CYS A 46 8.53 -9.25 5.44
CA CYS A 46 8.16 -8.42 4.30
C CYS A 46 7.69 -7.06 4.82
N PHE A 47 8.18 -5.99 4.20
CA PHE A 47 7.74 -4.62 4.48
C PHE A 47 7.28 -3.93 3.20
N LEU A 48 6.38 -2.97 3.37
CA LEU A 48 5.97 -2.05 2.32
C LEU A 48 6.90 -0.84 2.38
N GLU A 49 7.73 -0.68 1.36
CA GLU A 49 8.53 0.51 1.14
C GLU A 49 7.72 1.48 0.27
N SER A 50 7.62 2.73 0.72
CA SER A 50 7.01 3.80 -0.04
C SER A 50 8.01 4.95 -0.19
N SER A 51 8.12 5.48 -1.41
CA SER A 51 8.99 6.62 -1.71
C SER A 51 8.27 7.57 -2.66
N HIS A 52 8.52 8.86 -2.53
CA HIS A 52 7.99 9.90 -3.43
C HIS A 52 9.02 11.03 -3.51
N ASP A 53 9.00 11.78 -4.61
CA ASP A 53 9.75 13.04 -4.76
C ASP A 53 8.78 14.24 -4.93
N ASP A 54 7.49 14.01 -4.60
CA ASP A 54 6.47 15.05 -4.69
C ASP A 54 6.57 15.98 -3.49
N ARG A 55 6.91 17.24 -3.74
CA ARG A 55 7.05 18.29 -2.70
C ARG A 55 5.72 18.92 -2.30
N ARG A 56 4.61 18.57 -2.96
CA ARG A 56 3.28 19.15 -2.70
C ARG A 56 2.61 18.58 -1.46
N GLY A 57 3.06 17.44 -0.97
CA GLY A 57 2.54 16.82 0.23
C GLY A 57 3.27 15.55 0.58
N ARG A 58 3.10 15.05 1.81
CA ARG A 58 3.75 13.82 2.29
C ARG A 58 2.82 13.02 3.18
N ILE A 59 3.01 11.70 3.19
CA ILE A 59 2.42 10.80 4.18
C ILE A 59 3.21 10.91 5.47
N THR A 60 2.52 11.21 6.57
CA THR A 60 3.12 11.32 7.91
C THR A 60 2.90 10.05 8.73
N LYS A 61 1.90 9.24 8.38
CA LYS A 61 1.55 8.03 9.12
C LYS A 61 0.85 7.01 8.23
N ILE A 62 1.19 5.73 8.43
CA ILE A 62 0.54 4.60 7.78
C ILE A 62 0.10 3.63 8.87
N VAL A 63 -1.19 3.34 8.92
CA VAL A 63 -1.78 2.38 9.88
C VAL A 63 -2.33 1.20 9.10
N ARG A 64 -1.82 0.00 9.39
CA ARG A 64 -2.38 -1.23 8.84
C ARG A 64 -3.81 -1.41 9.35
N ARG A 65 -4.77 -1.60 8.45
CA ARG A 65 -6.13 -1.95 8.87
C ARG A 65 -6.18 -3.44 9.22
N ASN A 66 -6.73 -3.74 10.40
CA ASN A 66 -6.83 -5.10 10.92
C ASN A 66 -7.79 -6.01 10.15
N LYS A 67 -8.62 -5.45 9.25
CA LYS A 67 -9.49 -6.25 8.38
C LYS A 67 -8.67 -6.83 7.24
N ILE A 68 -8.17 -8.04 7.48
CA ILE A 68 -7.74 -8.91 6.39
C ILE A 68 -9.00 -9.34 5.65
N SER A 69 -9.32 -8.66 4.56
CA SER A 69 -10.38 -9.09 3.66
C SER A 69 -9.92 -10.40 3.01
N LYS A 70 -10.42 -11.54 3.51
CA LYS A 70 -10.32 -12.81 2.79
C LYS A 70 -11.11 -12.62 1.49
N THR A 71 -10.39 -12.44 0.39
CA THR A 71 -11.00 -12.55 -0.93
C THR A 71 -11.28 -14.04 -1.13
N ASP A 72 -12.55 -14.42 -1.05
CA ASP A 72 -13.01 -15.82 -1.03
C ASP A 72 -12.96 -16.50 -2.41
N ARG A 73 -12.15 -15.98 -3.33
CA ARG A 73 -12.09 -16.47 -4.72
C ARG A 73 -10.65 -16.63 -5.19
N ALA A 74 -10.36 -17.87 -5.56
CA ALA A 74 -9.13 -18.31 -6.22
C ALA A 74 -9.00 -17.83 -7.67
N ASP A 75 -10.02 -17.17 -8.23
CA ASP A 75 -9.98 -16.61 -9.57
C ASP A 75 -10.36 -15.12 -9.50
N THR A 76 -9.39 -14.30 -9.88
CA THR A 76 -9.34 -12.82 -9.90
C THR A 76 -10.63 -12.10 -10.26
N GLU A 77 -10.86 -10.93 -9.64
CA GLU A 77 -11.26 -9.70 -10.33
C GLU A 77 -10.77 -8.48 -9.53
N THR A 78 -10.08 -7.57 -10.22
CA THR A 78 -9.37 -6.41 -9.68
C THR A 78 -10.15 -5.16 -10.09
N PHE A 79 -10.41 -4.23 -9.17
CA PHE A 79 -11.07 -2.97 -9.51
C PHE A 79 -10.02 -1.90 -9.83
N THR A 80 -9.97 -1.51 -11.10
CA THR A 80 -9.24 -0.35 -11.61
C THR A 80 -9.94 0.93 -11.16
N ILE A 81 -9.17 1.89 -10.62
CA ILE A 81 -9.63 3.24 -10.36
C ILE A 81 -9.90 3.91 -11.72
N LYS A 82 -11.13 4.36 -11.97
CA LYS A 82 -11.48 5.14 -13.17
C LYS A 82 -11.52 6.63 -12.82
N ASN A 83 -10.98 7.44 -13.73
CA ASN A 83 -11.10 8.90 -13.78
C ASN A 83 -12.56 9.37 -13.76
#